data_AF-A0A3L7YNA4-F1
#
_entry.id   AF-A0A3L7YNA4-F1
#
_cell.length_a   1.000
_cell.length_b   1.000
_cell.length_c   1.000
_cell.angle_alpha   90.00
_cell.angle_beta   90.00
_cell.angle_gamma   90.00
#
_symmetry.space_group_name_H-M   'P 1'
#
loop_
_entity.id
_entity.type
_entity.pdbx_description
1 polymer ?
#
loop_
_entity_poly.entity_id
_entity_poly.type
_entity_poly.pdbx_seq_one_letter_code
_entity_poly.pdbx_strand_id
1 'polypeptide(L)'
;MSGKNRKSVLLVVAAVTNALLSLLLLLVGTVLIGGLINLALVAGNTSWALLGARASAELGEEFVALLQLFGADPATLLEEFVASQGLPSFDRFARDLLAALFVGVALFIPAGVASGLAAARIWRLTPAAERGVLQLYALLVTLLGALGLLIAAAPHLIWGLVLVVGLVTLLALRRPRAVTPPYSA
;
A
#
# COMPACT_ATOMS: atom_id res chain seq x y z
N MET A 1 -14.77 19.42 42.17
CA MET A 1 -15.42 18.82 40.98
C MET A 1 -14.34 18.09 40.18
N SER A 2 -14.42 16.76 40.12
CA SER A 2 -13.43 15.90 39.46
C SER A 2 -13.54 16.06 37.94
N GLY A 3 -12.65 16.87 37.36
CA GLY A 3 -12.56 17.07 35.93
C GLY A 3 -12.03 15.81 35.26
N LYS A 4 -12.92 14.86 34.94
CA LYS A 4 -12.61 13.75 34.03
C LYS A 4 -12.01 14.35 32.77
N ASN A 5 -10.75 13.99 32.47
CA ASN A 5 -10.05 14.23 31.20
C ASN A 5 -10.90 13.74 30.01
N ARG A 6 -11.90 14.51 29.60
CA ARG A 6 -12.68 14.23 28.39
C ARG A 6 -11.80 14.59 27.21
N LYS A 7 -11.25 13.58 26.55
CA LYS A 7 -10.63 13.73 25.23
C LYS A 7 -11.67 14.34 24.29
N SER A 8 -11.25 15.32 23.49
CA SER A 8 -12.08 15.89 22.43
C SER A 8 -12.53 14.77 21.46
N VAL A 9 -13.75 14.86 20.94
CA VAL A 9 -14.30 13.93 19.96
C VAL A 9 -13.35 13.76 18.77
N LEU A 10 -12.72 14.85 18.31
CA LEU A 10 -11.74 14.81 17.22
C LEU A 10 -10.50 13.98 17.54
N LEU A 11 -10.04 13.97 18.80
CA LEU A 11 -8.90 13.14 19.22
C LEU A 11 -9.28 11.67 19.29
N VAL A 12 -10.52 11.36 19.69
CA VAL A 12 -11.03 9.98 19.68
C VAL A 12 -11.14 9.48 18.25
N VAL A 13 -11.74 10.27 17.35
CA VAL A 13 -11.85 9.94 15.92
C VAL A 13 -10.47 9.73 15.31
N ALA A 14 -9.53 10.66 15.50
CA ALA A 14 -8.18 10.54 14.98
C ALA A 14 -7.45 9.29 15.48
N ALA A 15 -7.58 8.94 16.77
CA ALA A 15 -6.97 7.73 17.30
C ALA A 15 -7.54 6.46 16.65
N VAL A 16 -8.87 6.37 16.54
CA VAL A 16 -9.55 5.21 15.94
C VAL A 16 -9.22 5.08 14.46
N THR A 17 -9.26 6.18 13.70
CA THR A 17 -8.95 6.14 12.26
C THR A 17 -7.50 5.75 11.99
N ASN A 18 -6.56 6.22 12.81
CA ASN A 18 -5.15 5.79 12.70
C ASN A 18 -4.97 4.30 13.07
N ALA A 19 -5.73 3.78 14.05
CA ALA A 19 -5.65 2.37 14.42
C ALA A 19 -6.19 1.47 13.29
N LEU A 20 -7.35 1.83 12.71
CA LEU A 20 -7.94 1.11 11.58
C LEU A 20 -7.04 1.16 10.34
N LEU A 21 -6.49 2.34 10.04
CA LEU A 21 -5.56 2.49 8.93
C LEU A 21 -4.28 1.67 9.15
N SER A 22 -3.75 1.64 10.38
CA SER A 22 -2.60 0.81 10.73
C SER A 22 -2.85 -0.66 10.42
N LEU A 23 -4.00 -1.18 10.89
CA LEU A 23 -4.39 -2.57 10.68
C LEU A 23 -4.54 -2.90 9.19
N LEU A 24 -5.21 -2.03 8.43
CA LEU A 24 -5.39 -2.19 6.99
C LEU A 24 -4.04 -2.22 6.24
N LEU A 25 -3.18 -1.24 6.48
CA LEU A 25 -1.91 -1.10 5.77
C LEU A 25 -0.94 -2.23 6.13
N LEU A 26 -0.91 -2.66 7.38
CA LEU A 26 -0.10 -3.80 7.79
C LEU A 26 -0.61 -5.10 7.15
N LEU A 27 -1.93 -5.31 7.11
CA LEU A 27 -2.51 -6.49 6.46
C LEU A 27 -2.18 -6.53 4.96
N VAL A 28 -2.36 -5.41 4.26
CA VAL A 28 -1.97 -5.27 2.84
C VAL A 28 -0.46 -5.51 2.67
N GLY A 29 0.37 -4.91 3.52
CA GLY A 29 1.82 -5.10 3.52
C GLY A 29 2.22 -6.57 3.71
N THR A 30 1.58 -7.29 4.63
CA THR A 30 1.84 -8.72 4.87
C THR A 30 1.46 -9.57 3.64
N VAL A 31 0.31 -9.29 3.01
CA VAL A 31 -0.08 -9.97 1.76
C VAL A 31 0.92 -9.71 0.65
N LEU A 32 1.39 -8.47 0.50
CA LEU A 32 2.42 -8.11 -0.48
C LEU A 32 3.76 -8.79 -0.21
N ILE A 33 4.17 -8.96 1.05
CA ILE A 33 5.36 -9.75 1.42
C ILE A 33 5.19 -11.20 0.95
N GLY A 34 4.04 -11.81 1.22
CA GLY A 34 3.73 -13.16 0.75
C GLY A 34 3.77 -13.28 -0.78
N GLY A 35 3.18 -12.32 -1.48
CA GLY A 35 3.23 -12.22 -2.94
C GLY A 35 4.66 -12.05 -3.48
N LEU A 36 5.48 -11.23 -2.82
CA LEU A 36 6.88 -11.01 -3.18
C LEU A 36 7.71 -12.28 -3.03
N ILE A 37 7.54 -13.02 -1.93
CA ILE A 37 8.22 -14.30 -1.71
C ILE A 37 7.79 -15.31 -2.77
N ASN A 38 6.49 -15.47 -2.99
CA ASN A 38 5.96 -16.41 -3.97
C ASN A 38 6.46 -16.07 -5.40
N LEU A 39 6.36 -14.81 -5.79
CA LEU A 39 6.81 -14.37 -7.11
C LEU A 39 8.32 -14.53 -7.27
N ALA A 40 9.14 -14.29 -6.22
CA ALA A 40 10.58 -14.50 -6.29
C ALA A 40 10.92 -15.98 -6.53
N LEU A 41 10.20 -16.89 -5.86
CA LEU A 41 10.36 -18.33 -6.06
C LEU A 41 9.93 -18.78 -7.46
N VAL A 42 8.81 -18.25 -7.97
CA VAL A 42 8.32 -18.54 -9.32
C VAL A 42 9.28 -17.98 -10.36
N ALA A 43 9.69 -16.72 -10.22
CA ALA A 43 10.58 -16.03 -11.14
C ALA A 43 11.93 -16.74 -11.28
N GLY A 44 12.50 -17.24 -10.18
CA GLY A 44 13.77 -17.97 -10.22
C GLY A 44 13.71 -19.33 -10.94
N ASN A 45 12.50 -19.86 -11.17
CA ASN A 45 12.29 -21.23 -11.67
C ASN A 45 11.39 -21.27 -12.94
N THR A 46 11.10 -20.14 -13.58
CA THR A 46 10.10 -20.04 -14.67
C THR A 46 10.64 -19.23 -15.86
N SER A 47 10.07 -19.47 -17.04
CA SER A 47 10.24 -18.67 -18.26
C SER A 47 8.91 -18.60 -19.04
N TRP A 48 8.86 -17.77 -20.09
CA TRP A 48 7.69 -17.71 -20.98
C TRP A 48 7.41 -19.07 -21.64
N ALA A 49 8.40 -19.77 -22.21
CA ALA A 49 8.22 -21.13 -22.71
C ALA A 49 7.68 -22.12 -21.66
N LEU A 50 8.17 -22.06 -20.42
CA LEU A 50 7.72 -22.96 -19.34
C LEU A 50 6.25 -22.70 -18.96
N LEU A 51 5.81 -21.43 -18.97
CA LEU A 51 4.40 -21.08 -18.78
C LEU A 51 3.54 -21.54 -19.96
N GLY A 52 4.04 -21.38 -21.19
CA GLY A 52 3.39 -21.87 -22.40
C GLY A 52 3.19 -23.39 -22.35
N ALA A 53 4.24 -24.14 -22.01
CA ALA A 53 4.18 -25.58 -21.87
C ALA A 53 3.19 -26.05 -20.78
N ARG A 54 3.13 -25.36 -19.63
CA ARG A 54 2.16 -25.67 -18.57
C ARG A 54 0.72 -25.37 -18.99
N ALA A 55 0.47 -24.19 -19.55
CA ALA A 55 -0.85 -23.84 -20.07
C ALA A 55 -1.31 -24.85 -21.13
N SER A 56 -0.37 -25.34 -21.94
CA SER A 56 -0.64 -26.33 -22.98
C SER A 56 -0.92 -27.72 -22.44
N ALA A 57 -0.26 -28.12 -21.36
CA ALA A 57 -0.59 -29.35 -20.65
C ALA A 57 -2.01 -29.30 -20.04
N GLU A 58 -2.50 -28.12 -19.67
CA GLU A 58 -3.86 -27.92 -19.15
C GLU A 58 -4.93 -27.87 -20.26
N LEU A 59 -4.56 -27.57 -21.51
CA LEU A 59 -5.49 -27.52 -22.67
C LEU A 59 -5.96 -28.92 -23.13
N GLY A 60 -5.31 -29.98 -22.67
CA GLY A 60 -5.65 -31.38 -23.02
C GLY A 60 -4.94 -31.88 -24.29
N GLU A 61 -4.66 -33.18 -24.33
CA GLU A 61 -3.82 -33.80 -25.36
C GLU A 61 -4.37 -33.63 -26.80
N GLU A 62 -5.70 -33.63 -26.95
CA GLU A 62 -6.36 -33.46 -28.27
C GLU A 62 -6.10 -32.08 -28.88
N PHE A 63 -6.09 -31.03 -28.06
CA PHE A 63 -5.84 -29.65 -28.53
C PHE A 63 -4.36 -29.44 -28.86
N VAL A 64 -3.47 -30.03 -28.07
CA VAL A 64 -2.02 -30.04 -28.34
C VAL A 64 -1.71 -30.77 -29.64
N ALA A 65 -2.34 -31.93 -29.88
CA ALA A 65 -2.18 -32.69 -31.12
C ALA A 65 -2.66 -31.91 -32.35
N LEU A 66 -3.76 -31.17 -32.22
CA LEU A 66 -4.25 -30.27 -33.27
C LEU A 66 -3.26 -29.14 -33.56
N LEU A 67 -2.72 -28.46 -32.55
CA LEU A 67 -1.73 -27.39 -32.74
C LEU A 67 -0.46 -27.91 -33.43
N GLN A 68 0.03 -29.08 -33.01
CA GLN A 68 1.18 -29.73 -33.62
C GLN A 68 0.92 -30.10 -35.09
N LEU A 69 -0.30 -30.51 -35.45
CA LEU A 69 -0.69 -30.78 -36.84
C LEU A 69 -0.55 -29.54 -37.73
N PHE A 70 -0.78 -28.35 -37.18
CA PHE A 70 -0.59 -27.06 -37.87
C PHE A 70 0.85 -26.54 -37.79
N GLY A 71 1.79 -27.33 -37.25
CA GLY A 71 3.19 -26.94 -37.09
C GLY A 71 3.42 -25.91 -35.99
N ALA A 72 2.42 -25.67 -35.12
CA ALA A 72 2.53 -24.76 -34.00
C ALA A 72 2.89 -25.54 -32.73
N ASP A 73 4.07 -25.27 -32.17
CA ASP A 73 4.40 -25.77 -30.84
C ASP A 73 3.78 -24.84 -29.78
N PRO A 74 2.86 -25.32 -28.94
CA PRO A 74 2.17 -24.51 -27.95
C PRO A 74 3.12 -23.77 -26.97
N ALA A 75 4.28 -24.35 -26.68
CA ALA A 75 5.29 -23.72 -25.83
C ALA A 75 5.96 -22.51 -26.50
N THR A 76 6.20 -22.58 -27.82
CA THR A 76 6.78 -21.48 -28.60
C THR A 76 5.76 -20.42 -28.96
N LEU A 77 4.47 -20.78 -29.11
CA LEU A 77 3.39 -19.82 -29.38
C LEU A 77 3.31 -18.71 -28.32
N LEU A 78 3.51 -19.03 -27.04
CA LEU A 78 3.50 -18.00 -26.00
C LEU A 78 4.72 -17.08 -26.11
N GLU A 79 5.89 -17.60 -26.46
CA GLU A 79 7.10 -16.78 -26.66
C GLU A 79 6.97 -15.88 -27.89
N GLU A 80 6.45 -16.41 -29.01
CA GLU A 80 6.17 -15.65 -30.22
C GLU A 80 5.10 -14.59 -29.97
N PHE A 81 4.05 -14.93 -29.21
CA PHE A 81 3.04 -13.97 -28.79
C PHE A 81 3.65 -12.85 -27.96
N VAL A 82 4.45 -13.17 -26.93
CA VAL A 82 5.16 -12.19 -26.09
C VAL A 82 6.04 -11.27 -26.94
N ALA A 83 6.80 -11.84 -27.89
CA ALA A 83 7.63 -11.07 -28.81
C ALA A 83 6.79 -10.15 -29.71
N SER A 84 5.65 -10.63 -30.24
CA SER A 84 4.75 -9.87 -31.11
C SER A 84 4.09 -8.68 -30.40
N GLN A 85 3.78 -8.83 -29.11
CA GLN A 85 3.18 -7.79 -28.28
C GLN A 85 4.22 -6.81 -27.72
N GLY A 86 5.51 -7.00 -28.01
CA GLY A 86 6.59 -6.18 -27.48
C GLY A 86 6.75 -6.31 -25.97
N LEU A 87 6.34 -7.44 -25.39
CA LEU A 87 6.46 -7.67 -23.95
C LEU A 87 7.93 -7.89 -23.56
N PRO A 88 8.34 -7.44 -22.37
CA PRO A 88 9.71 -7.63 -21.90
C PRO A 88 10.06 -9.11 -21.70
N SER A 89 11.36 -9.42 -21.74
CA SER A 89 11.84 -10.75 -21.35
C SER A 89 11.34 -11.13 -19.96
N PHE A 90 11.12 -12.43 -19.72
CA PHE A 90 10.52 -12.90 -18.48
C PHE A 90 11.30 -12.41 -17.24
N ASP A 91 12.63 -12.42 -17.30
CA ASP A 91 13.49 -11.92 -16.21
C ASP A 91 13.26 -10.44 -15.92
N ARG A 92 13.10 -9.63 -16.97
CA ARG A 92 12.83 -8.19 -16.82
C ARG A 92 11.41 -7.95 -16.31
N PHE A 93 10.43 -8.66 -16.86
CA PHE A 93 9.05 -8.63 -16.38
C PHE A 93 8.96 -8.99 -14.89
N ALA A 94 9.55 -10.12 -14.50
CA ALA A 94 9.59 -10.58 -13.13
C ALA A 94 10.32 -9.60 -12.21
N ARG A 95 11.44 -9.03 -12.67
CA ARG A 95 12.17 -7.99 -11.93
C ARG A 95 11.33 -6.74 -11.72
N ASP A 96 10.65 -6.25 -12.75
CA ASP A 96 9.82 -5.05 -12.67
C ASP A 96 8.62 -5.29 -11.74
N LEU A 97 8.02 -6.48 -11.80
CA LEU A 97 6.94 -6.88 -10.90
C LEU A 97 7.40 -7.06 -9.45
N LEU A 98 8.58 -7.66 -9.23
CA LEU A 98 9.22 -7.75 -7.92
C LEU A 98 9.58 -6.37 -7.36
N ALA A 99 10.09 -5.46 -8.20
CA ALA A 99 10.38 -4.10 -7.81
C ALA A 99 9.10 -3.35 -7.41
N ALA A 100 8.02 -3.51 -8.17
CA ALA A 100 6.72 -2.93 -7.82
C ALA A 100 6.18 -3.48 -6.48
N LEU A 101 6.26 -4.79 -6.26
CA LEU A 101 5.89 -5.42 -4.99
C LEU A 101 6.76 -4.90 -3.83
N PHE A 102 8.07 -4.77 -4.04
CA PHE A 102 9.00 -4.28 -3.03
C PHE A 102 8.70 -2.82 -2.65
N VAL A 103 8.46 -1.96 -3.65
CA VAL A 103 8.02 -0.58 -3.43
C VAL A 103 6.70 -0.56 -2.66
N GLY A 104 5.75 -1.43 -3.01
CA GLY A 104 4.52 -1.61 -2.25
C GLY A 104 4.79 -1.91 -0.78
N VAL A 105 5.55 -2.97 -0.48
CA VAL A 105 5.92 -3.35 0.89
C VAL A 105 6.60 -2.19 1.64
N ALA A 106 7.54 -1.52 0.99
CA ALA A 106 8.30 -0.40 1.55
C ALA A 106 7.43 0.83 1.86
N LEU A 107 6.26 0.97 1.22
CA LEU A 107 5.31 2.04 1.53
C LEU A 107 4.28 1.59 2.57
N PHE A 108 3.71 0.40 2.43
CA PHE A 108 2.60 -0.07 3.28
C PHE A 108 3.02 -0.37 4.72
N ILE A 109 4.14 -1.07 4.92
CA ILE A 109 4.58 -1.46 6.26
C ILE A 109 4.95 -0.24 7.12
N PRO A 110 5.83 0.68 6.67
CA PRO A 110 6.18 1.85 7.48
C PRO A 110 5.00 2.79 7.72
N ALA A 111 4.12 2.98 6.72
CA ALA A 111 2.90 3.76 6.89
C ALA A 111 1.96 3.15 7.93
N GLY A 112 1.79 1.82 7.90
CA GLY A 112 1.01 1.08 8.88
C GLY A 112 1.58 1.22 10.30
N VAL A 113 2.89 1.08 10.47
CA VAL A 113 3.57 1.27 11.77
C VAL A 113 3.43 2.71 12.26
N ALA A 114 3.68 3.71 11.41
CA ALA A 114 3.56 5.12 11.74
C ALA A 114 2.14 5.48 12.21
N SER A 115 1.12 4.98 11.49
CA SER A 115 -0.29 5.14 11.85
C SER A 115 -0.60 4.48 13.20
N GLY A 116 -0.08 3.28 13.46
CA GLY A 116 -0.28 2.58 14.74
C GLY A 116 0.34 3.32 15.93
N LEU A 117 1.57 3.83 15.74
CA LEU A 117 2.25 4.65 16.74
C LEU A 117 1.51 5.97 17.00
N ALA A 118 0.99 6.61 15.95
CA ALA A 118 0.16 7.81 16.09
C ALA A 118 -1.11 7.51 16.89
N ALA A 119 -1.84 6.44 16.57
CA ALA A 119 -3.03 6.01 17.32
C ALA A 119 -2.71 5.79 18.81
N ALA A 120 -1.65 5.03 19.10
CA ALA A 120 -1.23 4.74 20.46
C ALA A 120 -0.88 6.01 21.24
N ARG A 121 -0.15 6.96 20.63
CA ARG A 121 0.22 8.22 21.28
C ARG A 121 -0.96 9.18 21.45
N ILE A 122 -1.85 9.31 20.46
CA ILE A 122 -3.09 10.10 20.62
C ILE A 122 -3.93 9.52 21.77
N TRP A 123 -4.01 8.20 21.86
CA TRP A 123 -4.73 7.55 22.94
C TRP A 123 -4.05 7.71 24.31
N ARG A 124 -2.72 7.80 24.35
CA ARG A 124 -1.94 7.96 25.59
C ARG A 124 -1.66 9.41 25.99
N LEU A 125 -2.16 10.41 25.27
CA LEU A 125 -1.87 11.85 25.45
C LEU A 125 -1.67 12.29 26.91
N THR A 126 -0.40 12.32 27.31
CA THR A 126 0.17 12.87 28.55
C THR A 126 1.65 13.02 28.20
N PRO A 127 2.31 14.18 27.95
CA PRO A 127 1.99 15.62 28.03
C PRO A 127 2.25 16.38 26.67
N ALA A 128 2.30 17.73 26.68
CA ALA A 128 2.44 18.61 25.50
C ALA A 128 3.71 18.40 24.63
N ALA A 129 4.76 17.79 25.18
CA ALA A 129 6.03 17.54 24.48
C ALA A 129 5.90 16.54 23.32
N GLU A 130 4.95 15.59 23.38
CA GLU A 130 4.78 14.57 22.33
C GLU A 130 3.96 15.06 21.13
N ARG A 131 3.30 16.22 21.22
CA ARG A 131 2.46 16.75 20.13
C ARG A 131 3.25 17.13 18.88
N GLY A 132 4.49 17.61 19.03
CA GLY A 132 5.34 17.94 17.89
C GLY A 132 5.72 16.70 17.06
N VAL A 133 6.04 15.60 17.75
CA VAL A 133 6.34 14.31 17.09
C VAL A 133 5.10 13.74 16.42
N LEU A 134 3.93 13.87 17.05
CA LEU A 134 2.64 13.50 16.47
C LEU A 134 2.27 14.32 15.22
N GLN A 135 2.58 15.61 15.20
CA GLN A 135 2.40 16.45 14.02
C GLN A 135 3.32 16.03 12.87
N LEU A 136 4.59 15.70 13.18
CA LEU A 136 5.53 15.15 12.20
C LEU A 136 5.00 13.85 11.58
N TYR A 137 4.51 12.91 12.39
CA TYR A 137 3.90 11.68 11.89
C TYR A 137 2.68 11.95 11.01
N ALA A 138 1.78 12.84 11.46
CA ALA A 138 0.59 13.20 10.70
C ALA A 138 0.93 13.86 9.34
N LEU A 139 1.94 14.73 9.31
CA LEU A 139 2.49 15.31 8.09
C LEU A 139 3.03 14.23 7.16
N LEU A 140 3.82 13.30 7.70
CA LEU A 140 4.45 12.22 6.93
C LEU A 140 3.39 11.29 6.31
N VAL A 141 2.36 10.92 7.08
CA VAL A 141 1.21 10.14 6.59
C VAL A 141 0.42 10.90 5.51
N THR A 142 0.21 12.21 5.69
CA THR A 142 -0.47 13.05 4.69
C THR A 142 0.33 13.11 3.39
N LEU A 143 1.64 13.32 3.49
CA LEU A 143 2.54 13.34 2.33
C LEU A 143 2.57 11.99 1.61
N LEU A 144 2.60 10.87 2.36
CA LEU A 144 2.52 9.54 1.76
C LEU A 144 1.20 9.31 1.02
N GLY A 145 0.07 9.74 1.61
CA GLY A 145 -1.23 9.66 0.96
C GLY A 145 -1.29 10.46 -0.34
N ALA A 146 -0.76 11.68 -0.33
CA ALA A 146 -0.70 12.54 -1.52
C ALA A 146 0.23 11.97 -2.60
N LEU A 147 1.41 11.48 -2.20
CA LEU A 147 2.40 10.89 -3.10
C LEU A 147 1.89 9.58 -3.70
N GLY A 148 1.18 8.75 -2.92
CA GLY A 148 0.53 7.55 -3.39
C GLY A 148 -0.58 7.81 -4.40
N LEU A 149 -1.40 8.86 -4.19
CA LEU A 149 -2.39 9.31 -5.19
C LEU A 149 -1.72 9.84 -6.46
N LEU A 150 -0.60 10.56 -6.32
CA LEU A 150 0.17 11.08 -7.47
C LEU A 150 0.74 9.93 -8.31
N ILE A 151 1.34 8.92 -7.68
CA ILE A 151 1.87 7.73 -8.37
C ILE A 151 0.74 6.95 -9.04
N ALA A 152 -0.40 6.79 -8.37
CA ALA A 152 -1.53 6.06 -8.92
C ALA A 152 -2.16 6.76 -10.14
N ALA A 153 -1.89 8.06 -10.35
CA ALA A 153 -2.44 8.90 -11.42
C ALA A 153 -3.99 8.83 -11.58
N ALA A 154 -4.67 8.30 -10.57
CA ALA A 154 -6.09 8.00 -10.55
C ALA A 154 -6.60 7.99 -9.10
N PRO A 155 -7.90 8.24 -8.86
CA PRO A 155 -8.48 8.16 -7.53
C PRO A 155 -8.33 6.73 -6.97
N HIS A 156 -7.41 6.57 -6.03
CA HIS A 156 -7.06 5.29 -5.45
C HIS A 156 -7.51 5.24 -3.99
N LEU A 157 -8.50 4.39 -3.69
CA LEU A 157 -9.21 4.36 -2.40
C LEU A 157 -8.27 4.30 -1.19
N ILE A 158 -7.26 3.42 -1.24
CA ILE A 158 -6.30 3.24 -0.14
C ILE A 158 -5.50 4.52 0.11
N TRP A 159 -4.94 5.13 -0.94
CA TRP A 159 -4.17 6.36 -0.80
C TRP A 159 -5.02 7.58 -0.42
N GLY A 160 -6.26 7.62 -0.87
CA GLY A 160 -7.26 8.59 -0.43
C GLY A 160 -7.54 8.48 1.07
N LEU A 161 -7.72 7.26 1.60
CA LEU A 161 -7.90 7.03 3.03
C LEU A 161 -6.66 7.43 3.84
N VAL A 162 -5.46 7.08 3.38
CA VAL A 162 -4.19 7.49 4.01
C VAL A 162 -4.11 9.02 4.11
N LEU A 163 -4.42 9.73 3.02
CA LEU A 163 -4.43 11.19 2.98
C LEU A 163 -5.44 11.79 3.97
N VAL A 164 -6.67 11.29 3.96
CA VAL A 164 -7.75 11.77 4.85
C VAL A 164 -7.37 11.58 6.31
N VAL A 165 -6.81 10.42 6.68
CA VAL A 165 -6.38 10.14 8.07
C VAL A 165 -5.26 11.08 8.50
N GLY A 166 -4.29 11.34 7.62
CA GLY A 166 -3.22 12.32 7.88
C GLY A 166 -3.79 13.72 8.16
N LEU A 167 -4.71 14.18 7.32
CA LEU A 167 -5.38 15.49 7.45
C LEU A 167 -6.22 15.61 8.73
N VAL A 168 -7.04 14.59 9.04
CA VAL A 168 -7.84 14.54 10.27
C VAL A 168 -6.94 14.61 11.50
N THR A 169 -5.79 13.92 11.46
CA THR A 169 -4.82 13.94 12.55
C THR A 169 -4.18 15.32 12.72
N LEU A 170 -3.83 15.99 11.62
CA LEU A 170 -3.33 17.38 11.66
C LEU A 170 -4.37 18.36 12.21
N LEU A 171 -5.64 18.21 11.79
CA LEU A 171 -6.75 19.02 12.30
C LEU A 171 -6.98 18.80 13.80
N ALA A 172 -6.94 17.55 14.26
CA ALA A 172 -7.09 17.22 15.68
C ALA A 172 -5.94 17.77 16.55
N LEU A 173 -4.77 18.02 15.96
CA LEU A 173 -3.59 18.57 16.63
C LEU A 173 -3.45 20.10 16.50
N ARG A 174 -4.32 20.80 15.75
CA ARG A 174 -4.28 22.27 15.66
C ARG A 174 -4.60 22.91 17.01
N ARG A 175 -3.82 23.94 17.38
CA ARG A 175 -4.16 24.80 18.52
C ARG A 175 -5.40 25.64 18.15
N PRO A 176 -6.38 25.81 19.06
CA PRO A 176 -7.36 26.88 18.89
C PRO A 176 -6.60 28.22 18.83
N ARG A 177 -6.90 29.05 17.83
CA ARG A 177 -6.38 30.42 17.76
C ARG A 177 -6.79 31.11 19.05
N ALA A 178 -5.82 31.65 19.79
CA ALA A 178 -6.11 32.51 20.91
C ALA A 178 -6.84 33.74 20.35
N VAL A 179 -8.15 33.76 20.50
CA VAL A 179 -8.93 34.99 20.35
C VAL A 179 -8.54 35.80 21.57
N THR A 180 -7.66 36.78 21.38
CA THR A 180 -7.41 37.81 22.37
C THR A 180 -8.76 38.47 22.67
N PRO A 181 -9.30 38.37 23.90
CA PRO A 181 -10.53 39.07 24.23
C PRO A 181 -10.29 40.58 24.03
N PRO A 182 -11.20 41.30 23.34
CA PRO A 182 -11.07 42.73 23.22
C PRO A 182 -11.32 43.34 24.61
N TYR A 183 -10.31 44.05 25.11
CA TYR A 183 -10.35 45.09 26.14
C TYR A 183 -11.12 44.82 27.45
N SER A 184 -10.38 44.75 28.56
CA SER A 184 -10.80 45.35 29.82
C SER A 184 -9.73 46.37 30.22
N ALA A 185 -9.94 47.63 29.86
CA ALA A 185 -9.25 48.80 30.39
C ALA A 185 -10.18 49.49 31.39
#